data_AF-A0A0D8XES3-F1
#
_entry.id   AF-A0A0D8XES3-F1
#
_cell.length_a   1.000
_cell.length_b   1.000
_cell.length_c   1.000
_cell.angle_alpha   90.00
_cell.angle_beta   90.00
_cell.angle_gamma   90.00
#
_symmetry.space_group_name_H-M   'P 1'
#
loop_
_entity.id
_entity.type
_entity.pdbx_description
1 polymer ?
#
loop_
_entity_poly.entity_id
_entity_poly.type
_entity_poly.pdbx_seq_one_letter_code
_entity_poly.pdbx_strand_id
1 'polypeptide(L)'
;MRDRLADLQRQSVIDRFEEVELGPPVAAEVLQATNALDERLSLVRKLLDDLQSEIENLRQKQQRILALAVVHPSEKDVLEDQIVTIHQKTYDLRMMVNETDNEFNNFARVCESSGEVRIRQNQVDLLRRKLRDLIIRFNDTHADYRSRVSIRVRRQLHAVGQNVSEAEADKIVDSAGSDELFYLEVNPLSVSAKAALTDVRRRHNEIVELEKSIQTMQEIFIDLQNLADIQVALLSLLDATIFFS
;
A
#
# COMPACT_ATOMS: atom_id res chain seq x y z
N MET A 1 -25.66 45.60 -23.28
CA MET A 1 -24.73 45.96 -22.18
C MET A 1 -23.86 47.09 -22.69
N ARG A 2 -23.85 48.25 -22.00
CA ARG A 2 -22.93 49.35 -22.32
C ARG A 2 -21.57 49.04 -21.71
N ASP A 3 -20.55 49.09 -22.54
CA ASP A 3 -19.14 48.92 -22.16
C ASP A 3 -18.71 50.07 -21.24
N ARG A 4 -18.21 49.73 -20.05
CA ARG A 4 -17.78 50.67 -18.98
C ARG A 4 -16.27 50.69 -18.80
N LEU A 5 -15.51 50.02 -19.68
CA LEU A 5 -14.05 49.94 -19.61
C LEU A 5 -13.39 51.32 -19.73
N ALA A 6 -13.97 52.21 -20.53
CA ALA A 6 -13.43 53.56 -20.75
C ALA A 6 -13.58 54.49 -19.53
N ASP A 7 -14.57 54.24 -18.67
CA ASP A 7 -14.80 55.06 -17.46
C ASP A 7 -13.74 54.76 -16.38
N LEU A 8 -13.25 53.51 -16.31
CA LEU A 8 -12.22 53.09 -15.36
C LEU A 8 -10.82 53.62 -15.71
N GLN A 9 -10.53 53.88 -16.99
CA GLN A 9 -9.22 54.39 -17.41
C GLN A 9 -9.04 55.90 -17.18
N ARG A 10 -10.14 56.65 -17.01
CA ARG A 10 -10.08 58.09 -16.71
C ARG A 10 -9.86 58.39 -15.23
N GLN A 11 -10.05 57.40 -14.37
CA GLN A 11 -9.80 57.49 -12.94
C GLN A 11 -8.39 56.97 -12.66
N SER A 12 -7.38 57.62 -13.23
CA SER A 12 -6.00 57.48 -12.75
C SER A 12 -5.94 58.10 -11.37
N VAL A 13 -6.30 57.31 -10.36
CA VAL A 13 -6.01 57.61 -8.96
C VAL A 13 -4.49 57.74 -8.90
N ILE A 14 -4.03 58.98 -8.74
CA ILE A 14 -2.66 59.27 -8.33
C ILE A 14 -2.61 58.88 -6.86
N ASP A 15 -2.66 57.57 -6.59
CA ASP A 15 -2.29 57.07 -5.28
C ASP A 15 -0.77 57.07 -5.30
N ARG A 16 -0.26 58.08 -4.62
CA ARG A 16 1.13 58.19 -4.22
C ARG A 16 1.43 56.89 -3.47
N PHE A 17 2.12 55.96 -4.13
CA PHE A 17 2.58 54.72 -3.49
C PHE A 17 3.38 55.12 -2.25
N GLU A 18 2.75 55.00 -1.09
CA GLU A 18 3.45 54.94 0.17
C GLU A 18 4.38 53.74 0.02
N GLU A 19 5.68 54.00 0.14
CA GLU A 19 6.72 52.99 0.10
C GLU A 19 6.35 51.97 1.18
N VAL A 20 5.79 50.82 0.77
CA VAL A 20 5.51 49.72 1.69
C VAL A 20 6.87 49.26 2.16
N GLU A 21 7.30 49.74 3.33
CA GLU A 21 8.36 49.10 4.09
C GLU A 21 8.00 47.62 4.16
N LEU A 22 8.79 46.78 3.48
CA LEU A 22 8.69 45.34 3.59
C LEU A 22 8.75 45.02 5.08
N GLY A 23 7.62 44.59 5.64
CA GLY A 23 7.51 44.20 7.04
C GLY A 23 8.59 43.17 7.41
N PRO A 24 9.01 43.12 8.69
CA PRO A 24 10.27 42.49 9.12
C PRO A 24 10.13 40.94 9.13
N PRO A 25 11.11 40.14 9.63
CA PRO A 25 11.56 38.80 9.20
C PRO A 25 10.52 37.65 9.05
N VAL A 26 9.27 37.87 9.43
CA VAL A 26 8.14 36.93 9.32
C VAL A 26 7.91 36.48 7.87
N ALA A 27 8.05 37.37 6.88
CA ALA A 27 7.90 37.00 5.47
C ALA A 27 8.99 36.01 4.98
N ALA A 28 10.22 36.15 5.49
CA ALA A 28 11.31 35.24 5.16
C ALA A 28 11.14 33.87 5.84
N GLU A 29 10.64 33.86 7.08
CA GLU A 29 10.36 32.63 7.83
C GLU A 29 9.20 31.83 7.22
N VAL A 30 8.12 32.50 6.80
CA VAL A 30 7.00 31.86 6.08
C VAL A 30 7.48 31.29 4.75
N LEU A 31 8.30 32.02 4.00
CA LEU A 31 8.83 31.55 2.72
C LEU A 31 9.74 30.31 2.91
N GLN A 32 10.58 30.31 3.94
CA GLN A 32 11.44 29.17 4.26
C GLN A 32 10.61 27.93 4.67
N ALA A 33 9.61 28.09 5.54
CA ALA A 33 8.72 27.00 5.95
C ALA A 33 7.89 26.47 4.78
N THR A 34 7.47 27.36 3.87
CA THR A 34 6.76 27.02 2.63
C THR A 34 7.63 26.16 1.72
N ASN A 35 8.85 26.60 1.44
CA ASN A 35 9.75 25.87 0.53
C ASN A 35 10.11 24.50 1.10
N ALA A 36 10.41 24.42 2.40
CA ALA A 36 10.71 23.14 3.07
C ALA A 36 9.54 22.15 2.92
N LEU A 37 8.32 22.61 3.21
CA LEU A 37 7.12 21.79 3.08
C LEU A 37 6.86 21.37 1.63
N ASP A 38 7.05 22.26 0.65
CA ASP A 38 6.83 21.93 -0.77
C ASP A 38 7.86 20.90 -1.29
N GLU A 39 9.13 21.04 -0.91
CA GLU A 39 10.18 20.07 -1.22
C GLU A 39 9.85 18.70 -0.64
N ARG A 40 9.38 18.66 0.61
CA ARG A 40 8.97 17.44 1.27
C ARG A 40 7.76 16.79 0.64
N LEU A 41 6.72 17.57 0.35
CA LEU A 41 5.53 17.09 -0.35
C LEU A 41 5.90 16.51 -1.72
N SER A 42 6.86 17.11 -2.42
CA SER A 42 7.38 16.57 -3.68
C SER A 42 8.10 15.24 -3.50
N LEU A 43 8.94 15.11 -2.47
CA LEU A 43 9.64 13.87 -2.14
C LEU A 43 8.66 12.73 -1.82
N VAL A 44 7.69 12.98 -0.94
CA VAL A 44 6.68 11.97 -0.56
C VAL A 44 5.86 11.54 -1.79
N ARG A 45 5.50 12.46 -2.68
CA ARG A 45 4.82 12.11 -3.94
C ARG A 45 5.62 11.12 -4.79
N LYS A 46 6.92 11.38 -4.97
CA LYS A 46 7.82 10.48 -5.71
C LYS A 46 7.92 9.11 -5.06
N LEU A 47 8.13 9.06 -3.75
CA LEU A 47 8.19 7.79 -3.02
C LEU A 47 6.88 7.00 -3.11
N LEU A 48 5.72 7.67 -3.10
CA LEU A 48 4.43 7.02 -3.31
C LEU A 48 4.29 6.46 -4.74
N ASP A 49 4.78 7.18 -5.75
CA ASP A 49 4.79 6.69 -7.14
C ASP A 49 5.74 5.50 -7.32
N ASP A 50 6.89 5.53 -6.64
CA ASP A 50 7.85 4.43 -6.62
C ASP A 50 7.25 3.18 -5.94
N LEU A 51 6.61 3.35 -4.77
CA LEU A 51 5.93 2.25 -4.07
C LEU A 51 4.81 1.66 -4.94
N GLN A 52 4.02 2.51 -5.59
CA GLN A 52 2.98 2.06 -6.52
C GLN A 52 3.57 1.19 -7.64
N SER A 53 4.70 1.62 -8.21
CA SER A 53 5.40 0.87 -9.26
C SER A 53 5.90 -0.48 -8.76
N GLU A 54 6.41 -0.56 -7.52
CA GLU A 54 6.80 -1.84 -6.92
C GLU A 54 5.63 -2.79 -6.73
N ILE A 55 4.49 -2.29 -6.22
CA ILE A 55 3.28 -3.10 -6.01
C ILE A 55 2.80 -3.68 -7.35
N GLU A 56 2.79 -2.88 -8.42
CA GLU A 56 2.39 -3.37 -9.74
C GLU A 56 3.38 -4.36 -10.34
N ASN A 57 4.69 -4.14 -10.15
CA ASN A 57 5.71 -5.11 -10.55
C ASN A 57 5.53 -6.44 -9.80
N LEU A 58 5.24 -6.40 -8.49
CA LEU A 58 4.97 -7.59 -7.69
C LEU A 58 3.77 -8.36 -8.23
N ARG A 59 2.66 -7.66 -8.49
CA ARG A 59 1.45 -8.23 -9.11
C ARG A 59 1.76 -8.92 -10.43
N GLN A 60 2.54 -8.30 -11.31
CA GLN A 60 2.92 -8.88 -12.60
C GLN A 60 3.76 -10.15 -12.44
N LYS A 61 4.73 -10.16 -11.53
CA LYS A 61 5.54 -11.36 -11.24
C LYS A 61 4.70 -12.49 -10.65
N GLN A 62 3.79 -12.18 -9.73
CA GLN A 62 2.83 -13.13 -9.19
C GLN A 62 1.94 -13.75 -10.29
N GLN A 63 1.43 -12.94 -11.21
CA GLN A 63 0.67 -13.42 -12.37
C GLN A 63 1.50 -14.34 -13.28
N ARG A 64 2.76 -13.98 -13.54
CA ARG A 64 3.69 -14.82 -14.31
C ARG A 64 3.92 -16.16 -13.63
N ILE A 65 4.15 -16.19 -12.32
CA ILE A 65 4.37 -17.41 -11.55
C ILE A 65 3.15 -18.32 -11.57
N LEU A 66 1.94 -17.75 -11.50
CA LEU A 66 0.70 -18.52 -11.64
C LEU A 66 0.52 -19.12 -13.04
N ALA A 67 1.05 -18.47 -14.08
CA ALA A 67 1.00 -18.96 -15.46
C ALA A 67 2.02 -20.09 -15.75
N LEU A 68 3.14 -20.16 -15.02
CA LEU A 68 4.15 -21.19 -15.21
C LEU A 68 3.67 -22.55 -14.69
N ALA A 69 3.82 -23.62 -15.46
CA ALA A 69 3.45 -24.99 -15.04
C ALA A 69 4.35 -25.52 -13.92
N VAL A 70 5.64 -25.15 -13.91
CA VAL A 70 6.63 -25.45 -12.87
C VAL A 70 7.33 -24.15 -12.49
N VAL A 71 7.40 -23.85 -11.19
CA VAL A 71 8.00 -22.61 -10.69
C VAL A 71 9.43 -22.89 -10.23
N HIS A 72 10.40 -22.16 -10.80
CA HIS A 72 11.80 -22.27 -10.36
C HIS A 72 12.02 -21.56 -9.01
N PRO A 73 12.93 -22.05 -8.14
CA PRO A 73 13.27 -21.39 -6.88
C PRO A 73 13.73 -19.94 -7.07
N SER A 74 14.47 -19.64 -8.14
CA SER A 74 14.99 -18.29 -8.41
C SER A 74 13.89 -17.24 -8.66
N GLU A 75 12.74 -17.63 -9.24
CA GLU A 75 11.61 -16.71 -9.43
C GLU A 75 10.92 -16.39 -8.09
N LYS A 76 11.07 -17.29 -7.11
CA LYS A 76 10.55 -17.12 -5.75
C LYS A 76 11.44 -16.18 -4.94
N ASP A 77 12.75 -16.35 -4.99
CA ASP A 77 13.70 -15.44 -4.32
C ASP A 77 13.46 -13.99 -4.77
N VAL A 78 13.21 -13.78 -6.06
CA VAL A 78 12.90 -12.46 -6.64
C VAL A 78 11.55 -11.88 -6.16
N LEU A 79 10.56 -12.72 -5.82
CA LEU A 79 9.32 -12.27 -5.19
C LEU A 79 9.57 -11.84 -3.74
N GLU A 80 10.29 -12.66 -2.98
CA GLU A 80 10.60 -12.39 -1.57
C GLU A 80 11.41 -11.10 -1.43
N ASP A 81 12.45 -10.91 -2.25
CA ASP A 81 13.25 -9.67 -2.29
C ASP A 81 12.38 -8.45 -2.61
N GLN A 82 11.41 -8.60 -3.50
CA GLN A 82 10.51 -7.49 -3.86
C GLN A 82 9.54 -7.16 -2.72
N ILE A 83 9.03 -8.19 -2.03
CA ILE A 83 8.19 -8.00 -0.84
C ILE A 83 8.98 -7.26 0.24
N VAL A 84 10.23 -7.67 0.52
CA VAL A 84 11.12 -6.98 1.47
C VAL A 84 11.36 -5.52 1.04
N THR A 85 11.58 -5.28 -0.24
CA THR A 85 11.74 -3.91 -0.78
C THR A 85 10.49 -3.06 -0.56
N ILE A 86 9.30 -3.61 -0.78
CA ILE A 86 8.02 -2.94 -0.57
C ILE A 86 7.80 -2.64 0.93
N HIS A 87 8.16 -3.56 1.82
CA HIS A 87 8.13 -3.33 3.27
C HIS A 87 9.02 -2.17 3.68
N GLN A 88 10.28 -2.17 3.23
CA GLN A 88 11.23 -1.10 3.54
C GLN A 88 10.72 0.25 3.03
N LYS A 89 10.29 0.33 1.77
CA LYS A 89 9.75 1.56 1.18
C LYS A 89 8.51 2.06 1.92
N THR A 90 7.64 1.17 2.38
CA THR A 90 6.46 1.53 3.17
C THR A 90 6.85 2.09 4.54
N TYR A 91 7.85 1.51 5.19
CA TYR A 91 8.38 2.02 6.45
C TYR A 91 9.04 3.41 6.29
N ASP A 92 9.84 3.59 5.24
CA ASP A 92 10.47 4.88 4.94
C ASP A 92 9.41 5.96 4.63
N LEU A 93 8.38 5.60 3.85
CA LEU A 93 7.24 6.48 3.55
C LEU A 93 6.49 6.90 4.82
N ARG A 94 6.30 5.99 5.78
CA ARG A 94 5.70 6.32 7.07
C ARG A 94 6.51 7.40 7.79
N MET A 95 7.83 7.23 7.90
CA MET A 95 8.70 8.22 8.54
C MET A 95 8.62 9.58 7.83
N MET A 96 8.62 9.57 6.50
CA MET A 96 8.51 10.80 5.71
C MET A 96 7.16 11.50 5.85
N VAL A 97 6.05 10.76 5.96
CA VAL A 97 4.73 11.35 6.22
C VAL A 97 4.68 12.02 7.61
N ASN A 98 5.25 11.38 8.64
CA ASN A 98 5.36 11.99 9.98
C ASN A 98 6.20 13.27 9.96
N GLU A 99 7.31 13.28 9.21
CA GLU A 99 8.14 14.47 9.07
C GLU A 99 7.42 15.59 8.30
N THR A 100 6.63 15.22 7.28
CA THR A 100 5.77 16.17 6.54
C THR A 100 4.73 16.80 7.47
N ASP A 101 4.17 16.04 8.41
CA ASP A 101 3.22 16.55 9.40
C ASP A 101 3.88 17.57 10.34
N ASN A 102 5.12 17.30 10.76
CA ASN A 102 5.88 18.24 11.59
C ASN A 102 6.20 19.54 10.83
N GLU A 103 6.60 19.44 9.55
CA GLU A 103 6.83 20.60 8.69
C GLU A 103 5.55 21.39 8.42
N PHE A 104 4.44 20.70 8.20
CA PHE A 104 3.13 21.32 8.05
C PHE A 104 2.72 22.07 9.33
N ASN A 105 2.91 21.46 10.50
CA ASN A 105 2.61 22.10 11.79
C ASN A 105 3.47 23.36 12.02
N ASN A 106 4.73 23.34 11.59
CA ASN A 106 5.58 24.53 11.64
C ASN A 106 5.06 25.61 10.67
N PHE A 107 4.79 25.25 9.42
CA PHE A 107 4.21 26.16 8.42
C PHE A 107 2.89 26.78 8.91
N ALA A 108 1.98 26.00 9.48
CA ALA A 108 0.68 26.45 9.96
C ALA A 108 0.77 27.41 11.16
N ARG A 109 1.87 27.39 11.92
CA ARG A 109 2.12 28.34 13.02
C ARG A 109 2.57 29.71 12.54
N VAL A 110 3.37 29.75 11.48
CA VAL A 110 3.98 30.98 10.96
C VAL A 110 3.11 31.62 9.87
N CYS A 111 2.31 30.83 9.14
CA CYS A 111 1.45 31.31 8.07
C CYS A 111 0.12 31.89 8.59
N GLU A 112 -0.07 33.21 8.39
CA GLU A 112 -1.32 33.91 8.77
C GLU A 112 -2.48 33.66 7.78
N SER A 113 -2.17 33.24 6.54
CA SER A 113 -3.17 32.97 5.51
C SER A 113 -3.90 31.64 5.75
N SER A 114 -5.12 31.72 6.27
CA SER A 114 -5.98 30.54 6.47
C SER A 114 -6.26 29.76 5.16
N GLY A 115 -6.24 30.45 4.01
CA GLY A 115 -6.39 29.83 2.70
C GLY A 115 -5.21 28.93 2.34
N GLU A 116 -3.99 29.41 2.54
CA GLU A 116 -2.76 28.66 2.25
C GLU A 116 -2.60 27.46 3.18
N VAL A 117 -2.89 27.64 4.47
CA VAL A 117 -2.90 26.54 5.46
C VAL A 117 -3.88 25.44 5.03
N ARG A 118 -5.10 25.80 4.61
CA ARG A 118 -6.09 24.82 4.13
C ARG A 118 -5.65 24.10 2.85
N ILE A 119 -5.03 24.81 1.92
CA ILE A 119 -4.51 24.19 0.68
C ILE A 119 -3.45 23.15 1.01
N ARG A 120 -2.49 23.49 1.87
CA ARG A 120 -1.40 22.59 2.27
C ARG A 120 -1.90 21.41 3.11
N GLN A 121 -2.85 21.64 4.02
CA GLN A 121 -3.53 20.56 4.76
C GLN A 121 -4.16 19.55 3.80
N ASN A 122 -4.91 20.03 2.80
CA ASN A 122 -5.53 19.14 1.80
C ASN A 122 -4.49 18.33 1.01
N GLN A 123 -3.30 18.90 0.75
CA GLN A 123 -2.22 18.19 0.09
C GLN A 123 -1.66 17.08 0.98
N VAL A 124 -1.39 17.35 2.26
CA VAL A 124 -0.96 16.35 3.24
C VAL A 124 -2.01 15.23 3.36
N ASP A 125 -3.29 15.59 3.50
CA ASP A 125 -4.39 14.62 3.58
C ASP A 125 -4.53 13.76 2.32
N LEU A 126 -4.25 14.34 1.14
CA LEU A 126 -4.23 13.58 -0.11
C LEU A 126 -3.10 12.55 -0.14
N LEU A 127 -1.91 12.90 0.37
CA LEU A 127 -0.78 11.96 0.44
C LEU A 127 -1.04 10.83 1.41
N ARG A 128 -1.58 11.13 2.60
CA ARG A 128 -2.01 10.12 3.58
C ARG A 128 -3.05 9.17 2.98
N ARG A 129 -4.05 9.71 2.26
CA ARG A 129 -5.04 8.91 1.55
C ARG A 129 -4.40 8.02 0.49
N LYS A 130 -3.51 8.56 -0.34
CA LYS A 130 -2.82 7.79 -1.38
C LYS A 130 -1.98 6.66 -0.77
N LEU A 131 -1.26 6.90 0.34
CA LEU A 131 -0.51 5.87 1.04
C LEU A 131 -1.42 4.73 1.52
N ARG A 132 -2.55 5.05 2.16
CA ARG A 132 -3.57 4.05 2.54
C ARG A 132 -4.02 3.24 1.32
N ASP A 133 -4.38 3.91 0.24
CA ASP A 133 -4.93 3.24 -0.94
C ASP A 133 -3.89 2.34 -1.62
N LEU A 134 -2.59 2.60 -1.45
CA LEU A 134 -1.50 1.72 -1.90
C LEU A 134 -1.37 0.49 -0.99
N ILE A 135 -1.45 0.66 0.33
CA ILE A 135 -1.40 -0.46 1.28
C ILE A 135 -2.59 -1.42 1.05
N ILE A 136 -3.79 -0.87 0.85
CA ILE A 136 -4.98 -1.68 0.51
C ILE A 136 -4.74 -2.44 -0.79
N ARG A 137 -4.25 -1.77 -1.85
CA ARG A 137 -3.94 -2.43 -3.13
C ARG A 137 -2.89 -3.53 -3.01
N PHE A 138 -1.89 -3.36 -2.15
CA PHE A 138 -0.91 -4.39 -1.86
C PHE A 138 -1.56 -5.60 -1.20
N ASN A 139 -2.41 -5.40 -0.19
CA ASN A 139 -3.16 -6.47 0.46
C ASN A 139 -4.11 -7.19 -0.51
N ASP A 140 -4.85 -6.46 -1.35
CA ASP A 140 -5.72 -7.02 -2.38
C ASP A 140 -4.94 -7.88 -3.38
N THR A 141 -3.74 -7.42 -3.76
CA THR A 141 -2.83 -8.15 -4.67
C THR A 141 -2.39 -9.48 -4.04
N HIS A 142 -2.05 -9.48 -2.75
CA HIS A 142 -1.70 -10.69 -2.03
C HIS A 142 -2.89 -11.64 -1.81
N ALA A 143 -4.09 -11.10 -1.52
CA ALA A 143 -5.31 -11.88 -1.37
C ALA A 143 -5.72 -12.58 -2.68
N ASP A 144 -5.66 -11.88 -3.82
CA ASP A 144 -5.89 -12.46 -5.15
C ASP A 144 -4.86 -13.56 -5.45
N TYR A 145 -3.58 -13.33 -5.15
CA TYR A 145 -2.55 -14.34 -5.33
C TYR A 145 -2.80 -15.59 -4.46
N ARG A 146 -3.13 -15.43 -3.17
CA ARG A 146 -3.49 -16.56 -2.27
C ARG A 146 -4.67 -17.36 -2.84
N SER A 147 -5.75 -16.70 -3.22
CA SER A 147 -6.94 -17.35 -3.79
C SER A 147 -6.58 -18.18 -5.02
N ARG A 148 -5.76 -17.63 -5.92
CA ARG A 148 -5.32 -18.33 -7.15
C ARG A 148 -4.39 -19.50 -6.85
N VAL A 149 -3.51 -19.38 -5.86
CA VAL A 149 -2.64 -20.50 -5.42
C VAL A 149 -3.50 -21.63 -4.84
N SER A 150 -4.51 -21.34 -4.01
CA SER A 150 -5.44 -22.37 -3.48
C SER A 150 -6.16 -23.11 -4.62
N ILE A 151 -6.73 -22.38 -5.60
CA ILE A 151 -7.39 -22.98 -6.78
C ILE A 151 -6.43 -23.91 -7.54
N ARG A 152 -5.16 -23.52 -7.68
CA ARG A 152 -4.14 -24.31 -8.38
C ARG A 152 -3.80 -25.59 -7.61
N VAL A 153 -3.58 -25.50 -6.30
CA VAL A 153 -3.32 -26.65 -5.42
C VAL A 153 -4.48 -27.64 -5.54
N ARG A 154 -5.73 -27.18 -5.43
CA ARG A 154 -6.92 -28.02 -5.58
C ARG A 154 -6.97 -28.76 -6.92
N ARG A 155 -6.65 -28.09 -8.03
CA ARG A 155 -6.58 -28.75 -9.36
C ARG A 155 -5.51 -29.84 -9.41
N GLN A 156 -4.36 -29.61 -8.78
CA GLN A 156 -3.27 -30.59 -8.73
C GLN A 156 -3.66 -31.82 -7.88
N LEU A 157 -4.37 -31.61 -6.76
CA LEU A 157 -4.90 -32.70 -5.93
C LEU A 157 -5.92 -33.55 -6.68
N HIS A 158 -6.88 -32.89 -7.37
CA HIS A 158 -7.88 -33.58 -8.16
C HIS A 158 -7.27 -34.37 -9.32
N ALA A 159 -6.22 -33.85 -9.97
CA ALA A 159 -5.51 -34.55 -11.05
C ALA A 159 -4.83 -35.86 -10.61
N VAL A 160 -4.49 -35.99 -9.32
CA VAL A 160 -3.86 -37.20 -8.74
C VAL A 160 -4.93 -38.19 -8.23
N GLY A 161 -6.21 -37.89 -8.42
CA GLY A 161 -7.33 -38.80 -8.14
C GLY A 161 -7.94 -38.65 -6.75
N GLN A 162 -7.70 -37.53 -6.07
CA GLN A 162 -8.32 -37.21 -4.78
C GLN A 162 -9.54 -36.31 -5.03
N ASN A 163 -10.74 -36.76 -4.66
CA ASN A 163 -11.94 -35.92 -4.63
C ASN A 163 -11.95 -35.06 -3.36
N VAL A 164 -10.95 -34.17 -3.23
CA VAL A 164 -10.86 -33.26 -2.08
C VAL A 164 -11.92 -32.17 -2.23
N SER A 165 -12.77 -31.99 -1.22
CA SER A 165 -13.76 -30.90 -1.21
C SER A 165 -13.07 -29.54 -1.05
N GLU A 166 -13.77 -28.45 -1.39
CA GLU A 166 -13.24 -27.07 -1.27
C GLU A 166 -12.78 -26.77 0.16
N ALA A 167 -13.59 -27.11 1.16
CA ALA A 167 -13.27 -26.92 2.57
C ALA A 167 -12.08 -27.78 3.05
N GLU A 168 -11.85 -28.95 2.47
CA GLU A 168 -10.69 -29.79 2.79
C GLU A 168 -9.42 -29.30 2.10
N ALA A 169 -9.51 -28.80 0.86
CA ALA A 169 -8.39 -28.21 0.15
C ALA A 169 -7.92 -26.92 0.85
N ASP A 170 -8.85 -26.07 1.26
CA ASP A 170 -8.53 -24.88 2.05
C ASP A 170 -7.96 -25.27 3.42
N LYS A 171 -8.50 -26.29 4.10
CA LYS A 171 -7.87 -26.83 5.31
C LYS A 171 -6.47 -27.39 5.08
N ILE A 172 -6.18 -28.06 3.97
CA ILE A 172 -4.83 -28.55 3.65
C ILE A 172 -3.87 -27.38 3.36
N VAL A 173 -4.40 -26.30 2.80
CA VAL A 173 -3.69 -25.06 2.54
C VAL A 173 -3.47 -24.23 3.81
N ASP A 174 -4.40 -24.24 4.77
CA ASP A 174 -4.37 -23.43 5.98
C ASP A 174 -3.76 -24.17 7.18
N SER A 175 -4.01 -25.48 7.30
CA SER A 175 -3.36 -26.31 8.31
C SER A 175 -1.89 -26.41 7.96
N ALA A 176 -1.02 -26.09 8.93
CA ALA A 176 0.43 -26.06 8.83
C ALA A 176 1.06 -27.39 8.37
N GLY A 177 0.83 -27.81 7.12
CA GLY A 177 1.20 -29.10 6.57
C GLY A 177 0.90 -30.25 7.53
N SER A 178 -0.35 -30.43 7.98
CA SER A 178 -0.71 -31.63 8.74
C SER A 178 -0.63 -32.84 7.80
N ASP A 179 0.59 -33.37 7.71
CA ASP A 179 0.98 -34.59 7.04
C ASP A 179 -0.06 -35.70 7.33
N GLU A 180 -0.65 -35.72 8.54
CA GLU A 180 -1.68 -36.66 8.98
C GLU A 180 -2.96 -36.69 8.12
N LEU A 181 -3.50 -35.54 7.70
CA LEU A 181 -4.73 -35.53 6.87
C LEU A 181 -4.45 -36.03 5.44
N PHE A 182 -3.23 -35.81 4.94
CA PHE A 182 -2.85 -36.16 3.57
C PHE A 182 -2.33 -37.60 3.44
N TYR A 183 -1.65 -38.12 4.48
CA TYR A 183 -1.19 -39.52 4.53
C TYR A 183 -2.33 -40.53 4.66
N LEU A 184 -3.49 -40.12 5.17
CA LEU A 184 -4.65 -40.99 5.39
C LEU A 184 -5.35 -41.42 4.08
N GLU A 185 -5.24 -40.64 3.00
CA GLU A 185 -5.95 -40.91 1.73
C GLU A 185 -5.04 -41.15 0.51
N VAL A 186 -3.75 -40.81 0.57
CA VAL A 186 -2.84 -40.90 -0.58
C VAL A 186 -1.94 -42.14 -0.45
N ASN A 187 -1.96 -43.03 -1.45
CA ASN A 187 -1.06 -44.18 -1.49
C ASN A 187 0.42 -43.70 -1.55
N PRO A 188 1.21 -43.84 -0.46
CA PRO A 188 2.53 -43.21 -0.32
C PRO A 188 3.60 -43.83 -1.23
N LEU A 189 3.26 -44.87 -2.00
CA LEU A 189 4.16 -45.61 -2.87
C LEU A 189 4.19 -45.09 -4.32
N SER A 190 3.24 -44.22 -4.70
CA SER A 190 3.20 -43.61 -6.03
C SER A 190 4.20 -42.45 -6.16
N VAL A 191 5.06 -42.49 -7.18
CA VAL A 191 5.99 -41.38 -7.50
C VAL A 191 5.21 -40.10 -7.81
N SER A 192 4.04 -40.20 -8.45
CA SER A 192 3.15 -39.08 -8.77
C SER A 192 2.58 -38.44 -7.51
N ALA A 193 2.18 -39.26 -6.53
CA ALA A 193 1.67 -38.79 -5.23
C ALA A 193 2.73 -38.02 -4.44
N LYS A 194 3.98 -38.51 -4.40
CA LYS A 194 5.09 -37.81 -3.73
C LYS A 194 5.42 -36.47 -4.37
N ALA A 195 5.38 -36.39 -5.69
CA ALA A 195 5.62 -35.15 -6.42
C ALA A 195 4.52 -34.10 -6.12
N ALA A 196 3.26 -34.52 -6.11
CA ALA A 196 2.13 -33.66 -5.77
C ALA A 196 2.21 -33.14 -4.32
N LEU A 197 2.54 -34.00 -3.36
CA LEU A 197 2.71 -33.61 -1.95
C LEU A 197 3.85 -32.60 -1.76
N THR A 198 4.95 -32.77 -2.48
CA THR A 198 6.08 -31.82 -2.45
C THR A 198 5.66 -30.44 -2.97
N ASP A 199 4.87 -30.40 -4.04
CA ASP A 199 4.36 -29.13 -4.59
C ASP A 199 3.35 -28.48 -3.63
N VAL A 200 2.41 -29.24 -3.07
CA VAL A 200 1.44 -28.76 -2.07
C VAL A 200 2.17 -28.13 -0.88
N ARG A 201 3.18 -28.80 -0.32
CA ARG A 201 3.97 -28.27 0.80
C ARG A 201 4.68 -26.97 0.44
N ARG A 202 5.26 -26.89 -0.77
CA ARG A 202 5.90 -25.67 -1.25
C ARG A 202 4.90 -24.52 -1.35
N ARG A 203 3.68 -24.78 -1.85
CA ARG A 203 2.61 -23.78 -1.95
C ARG A 203 2.07 -23.33 -0.60
N HIS A 204 1.94 -24.26 0.34
CA HIS A 204 1.57 -23.92 1.71
C HIS A 204 2.58 -22.95 2.33
N ASN A 205 3.88 -23.26 2.25
CA ASN A 205 4.93 -22.36 2.74
C ASN A 205 4.88 -20.99 2.03
N GLU A 206 4.58 -20.96 0.73
CA GLU A 206 4.37 -19.69 0.03
C GLU A 206 3.20 -18.91 0.64
N ILE A 207 2.06 -19.54 0.92
CA ILE A 207 0.89 -18.89 1.52
C ILE A 207 1.20 -18.34 2.92
N VAL A 208 1.88 -19.11 3.76
CA VAL A 208 2.29 -18.67 5.11
C VAL A 208 3.17 -17.41 5.04
N GLU A 209 4.11 -17.34 4.09
CA GLU A 209 4.95 -16.14 3.93
C GLU A 209 4.15 -14.93 3.41
N LEU A 210 3.14 -15.14 2.54
CA LEU A 210 2.23 -14.06 2.15
C LEU A 210 1.43 -13.53 3.34
N GLU A 211 0.95 -14.41 4.21
CA GLU A 211 0.18 -14.02 5.41
C GLU A 211 1.01 -13.20 6.38
N LYS A 212 2.25 -13.62 6.65
CA LYS A 212 3.20 -12.81 7.43
C LYS A 212 3.41 -11.43 6.81
N SER A 213 3.58 -11.37 5.49
CA SER A 213 3.72 -10.11 4.77
C SER A 213 2.50 -9.20 4.90
N ILE A 214 1.28 -9.76 4.78
CA ILE A 214 0.02 -9.02 5.00
C ILE A 214 -0.03 -8.50 6.45
N GLN A 215 0.31 -9.34 7.43
CA GLN A 215 0.29 -8.98 8.84
C GLN A 215 1.25 -7.82 9.14
N THR A 216 2.48 -7.86 8.63
CA THR A 216 3.45 -6.75 8.78
C THR A 216 2.94 -5.45 8.17
N MET A 217 2.31 -5.49 6.98
CA MET A 217 1.71 -4.29 6.40
C MET A 217 0.53 -3.78 7.22
N GLN A 218 -0.25 -4.67 7.82
CA GLN A 218 -1.37 -4.31 8.66
C GLN A 218 -0.91 -3.60 9.94
N GLU A 219 0.21 -4.01 10.54
CA GLU A 219 0.84 -3.31 11.66
C GLU A 219 1.24 -1.88 11.28
N ILE A 220 1.91 -1.71 10.12
CA ILE A 220 2.27 -0.39 9.60
C ILE A 220 1.02 0.44 9.31
N PHE A 221 -0.06 -0.19 8.87
CA PHE A 221 -1.30 0.49 8.53
C PHE A 221 -2.12 0.95 9.74
N ILE A 222 -2.18 0.15 10.80
CA ILE A 222 -2.78 0.54 12.09
C ILE A 222 -2.03 1.74 12.66
N ASP A 223 -0.70 1.73 12.58
CA ASP A 223 0.14 2.86 13.00
C ASP A 223 -0.15 4.13 12.19
N LEU A 224 -0.40 4.00 10.88
CA LEU A 224 -0.78 5.13 10.03
C LEU A 224 -2.22 5.62 10.28
N GLN A 225 -3.13 4.75 10.72
CA GLN A 225 -4.49 5.12 11.11
C GLN A 225 -4.55 5.79 12.48
N ASN A 226 -3.65 5.43 13.40
CA ASN A 226 -3.52 6.16 14.68
C ASN A 226 -3.10 7.63 14.48
N LEU A 227 -2.63 8.01 13.27
CA LEU A 227 -2.36 9.39 12.87
C LEU A 227 -3.57 10.10 12.24
N ALA A 228 -4.68 9.39 12.00
CA ALA A 228 -5.91 9.92 11.40
C ALA A 228 -7.14 9.26 12.04
N ASP A 229 -7.76 9.94 13.03
CA ASP A 229 -8.98 9.54 13.75
C ASP A 229 -10.19 9.20 12.85
N ILE A 230 -10.19 8.09 12.09
CA ILE A 230 -11.35 7.63 11.31
C ILE A 230 -11.42 6.09 11.33
N GLN A 231 -12.04 5.56 12.38
CA GLN A 231 -12.15 4.12 12.69
C GLN A 231 -13.24 3.33 11.94
N VAL A 232 -14.17 3.95 11.19
CA VAL A 232 -15.47 3.26 10.97
C VAL A 232 -15.53 2.35 9.73
N ALA A 233 -14.76 2.61 8.67
CA ALA A 233 -14.87 1.82 7.43
C ALA A 233 -14.04 0.52 7.42
N LEU A 234 -12.99 0.45 8.24
CA LEU A 234 -11.95 -0.57 8.16
C LEU A 234 -12.21 -1.86 8.93
N LEU A 235 -13.00 -1.78 10.01
CA LEU A 235 -13.45 -2.97 10.73
C LEU A 235 -14.24 -3.93 9.83
N SER A 236 -14.97 -3.40 8.84
CA SER A 236 -15.78 -4.23 7.95
C SER A 236 -14.98 -5.13 7.01
N LEU A 237 -13.76 -4.75 6.63
CA LEU A 237 -12.88 -5.59 5.79
C LEU A 237 -12.09 -6.60 6.64
N LEU A 238 -11.80 -6.24 7.90
CA LEU A 238 -11.10 -7.07 8.87
C LEU A 238 -11.97 -8.22 9.37
N ASP A 239 -13.27 -7.98 9.61
CA ASP A 239 -14.20 -9.04 10.00
C ASP A 239 -14.33 -10.11 8.90
N ALA A 240 -14.26 -9.74 7.62
CA ALA A 240 -14.32 -10.70 6.52
C ALA A 240 -13.06 -11.58 6.40
N THR A 241 -11.90 -11.09 6.85
CA THR A 241 -10.61 -11.80 6.75
C THR A 241 -10.34 -12.65 8.00
N ILE A 242 -10.84 -12.23 9.17
CA ILE A 242 -10.67 -12.94 10.44
C ILE A 242 -11.75 -14.02 10.65
N PHE A 243 -12.93 -13.92 10.03
CA PHE A 243 -13.98 -14.94 10.21
C PHE A 243 -13.74 -16.29 9.49
N PHE A 244 -12.63 -16.43 8.76
CA PHE A 244 -12.26 -17.69 8.10
C PHE A 244 -11.03 -18.39 8.70
N SER A 245 -10.47 -17.88 9.81
CA SER A 245 -9.47 -18.60 10.62
C SER A 245 -10.11 -19.56 11.62
#